data_AF-A0A3L9HC36-F1
#
_entry.id   AF-A0A3L9HC36-F1
#
_cell.length_a   1.000
_cell.length_b   1.000
_cell.length_c   1.000
_cell.angle_alpha   90.00
_cell.angle_beta   90.00
_cell.angle_gamma   90.00
#
_symmetry.space_group_name_H-M   'P 1'
#
loop_
_entity.id
_entity.type
_entity.pdbx_description
1 polymer ?
#
loop_
_entity_poly.entity_id
_entity_poly.type
_entity_poly.pdbx_seq_one_letter_code
_entity_poly.pdbx_strand_id
1 'polypeptide(L)'
;DEHLHLDPVFWGYAPGWWDKPPLINARVETAATSHMFKPLWQHGRAICFADGWFEWKKEGDKKQPYFIYRADGQAVFIAAIGSTPFERGDEAGRSFCKPAQGLSVTVAMAVRANL
;
A
#
# COMPACT_ATOMS: atom_id res chain seq x y z
N ASP A 1 8.41 21.56 -5.76
CA ASP A 1 6.99 21.82 -6.01
C ASP A 1 6.15 21.39 -4.83
N GLU A 2 5.30 22.29 -4.32
CA GLU A 2 4.35 22.03 -3.23
C GLU A 2 2.96 21.65 -3.80
N HIS A 3 2.93 20.84 -4.84
CA HIS A 3 1.70 20.45 -5.53
C HIS A 3 1.27 19.04 -5.12
N LEU A 4 -0.03 18.78 -5.24
CA LEU A 4 -0.57 17.42 -5.14
C LEU A 4 -0.36 16.70 -6.47
N HIS A 5 0.20 15.49 -6.40
CA HIS A 5 0.40 14.61 -7.54
C HIS A 5 -0.51 13.39 -7.42
N LEU A 6 -0.92 12.86 -8.58
CA LEU A 6 -1.67 11.61 -8.68
C LEU A 6 -0.92 10.70 -9.65
N ASP A 7 -0.21 9.73 -9.10
CA ASP A 7 0.64 8.81 -9.86
C ASP A 7 0.11 7.37 -9.79
N PRO A 8 0.22 6.60 -10.88
CA PRO A 8 -0.01 5.17 -10.83
C PRO A 8 1.17 4.49 -10.13
N VAL A 9 0.94 3.92 -8.94
CA VAL A 9 1.97 3.25 -8.14
C VAL A 9 1.64 1.77 -7.92
N PHE A 10 2.65 0.90 -7.91
CA PHE A 10 2.46 -0.51 -7.64
C PHE A 10 2.05 -0.75 -6.17
N TRP A 11 0.98 -1.53 -5.96
CA TRP A 11 0.51 -1.90 -4.62
C TRP A 11 1.22 -3.17 -4.12
N GLY A 12 2.24 -2.96 -3.29
CA GLY A 12 3.07 -4.01 -2.70
C GLY A 12 4.49 -3.52 -2.54
N TYR A 13 5.21 -3.94 -1.50
CA TYR A 13 6.58 -3.53 -1.22
C TYR A 13 7.48 -4.75 -0.99
N ALA A 14 8.55 -4.84 -1.78
CA ALA A 14 9.58 -5.86 -1.67
C ALA A 14 10.95 -5.22 -1.97
N PRO A 15 11.73 -4.82 -0.95
CA PRO A 15 13.09 -4.34 -1.18
C PRO A 15 13.97 -5.49 -1.71
N GLY A 16 15.08 -5.17 -2.38
CA GLY A 16 15.89 -6.19 -3.08
C GLY A 16 16.48 -7.30 -2.21
N TRP A 17 16.49 -7.13 -0.89
CA TRP A 17 16.90 -8.15 0.09
C TRP A 17 15.74 -9.01 0.60
N TRP A 18 14.50 -8.71 0.23
CA TRP A 18 13.30 -9.44 0.62
C TRP A 18 13.00 -10.55 -0.38
N ASP A 19 12.99 -11.79 0.10
CA ASP A 19 12.86 -13.02 -0.69
C ASP A 19 11.44 -13.64 -0.65
N LYS A 20 10.47 -12.91 -0.11
CA LYS A 20 9.07 -13.33 0.03
C LYS A 20 8.14 -12.51 -0.87
N PRO A 21 6.86 -12.91 -1.02
CA PRO A 21 5.88 -12.08 -1.71
C PRO A 21 5.84 -10.63 -1.17
N PRO A 22 5.59 -9.63 -2.04
CA PRO A 22 5.53 -8.24 -1.63
C PRO A 22 4.51 -7.97 -0.52
N LEU A 23 4.88 -7.11 0.41
CA LEU A 23 4.02 -6.70 1.52
C LEU A 23 3.04 -5.64 1.06
N ILE A 24 1.74 -5.93 1.18
CA ILE A 24 0.67 -5.01 0.80
C ILE A 24 0.17 -4.13 1.95
N ASN A 25 0.42 -4.54 3.21
CA ASN A 25 -0.02 -3.86 4.41
C ASN A 25 1.13 -3.59 5.41
N ALA A 26 1.08 -2.43 6.08
CA ALA A 26 1.94 -2.10 7.22
C ALA A 26 1.09 -1.84 8.47
N ARG A 27 1.52 -2.40 9.62
CA ARG A 27 0.86 -2.21 10.91
C ARG A 27 1.20 -0.83 11.48
N VAL A 28 0.19 -0.03 11.79
CA VAL A 28 0.37 1.34 12.30
C VAL A 28 1.17 1.38 13.60
N GLU A 29 1.03 0.34 14.42
CA GLU A 29 1.67 0.20 15.73
C GLU A 29 3.20 0.13 15.63
N THR A 30 3.74 -0.38 14.52
CA THR A 30 5.18 -0.62 14.34
C THR A 30 5.78 0.02 13.10
N ALA A 31 4.97 0.54 12.17
CA ALA A 31 5.45 1.09 10.91
C ALA A 31 6.45 2.25 11.09
N ALA A 32 6.22 3.12 12.08
CA ALA A 32 7.08 4.28 12.34
C ALA A 32 8.47 3.92 12.88
N THR A 33 8.62 2.78 13.56
CA THR A 33 9.87 2.36 14.22
C THR A 33 10.55 1.16 13.55
N SER A 34 9.82 0.42 12.70
CA SER A 34 10.32 -0.72 11.95
C SER A 34 11.50 -0.35 11.06
N HIS A 35 12.56 -1.16 11.06
CA HIS A 35 13.71 -0.99 10.16
C HIS A 35 13.29 -0.96 8.68
N MET A 36 12.27 -1.74 8.32
CA MET A 36 11.78 -1.84 6.94
C MET A 36 10.92 -0.63 6.54
N PHE A 37 10.05 -0.16 7.43
CA PHE A 37 9.02 0.84 7.08
C PHE A 37 9.35 2.26 7.53
N LYS A 38 10.27 2.46 8.47
CA LYS A 38 10.64 3.78 8.99
C LYS A 38 11.04 4.76 7.88
N PRO A 39 11.85 4.41 6.85
CA PRO A 39 12.15 5.33 5.76
C PRO A 39 10.90 5.74 4.97
N LEU A 40 10.00 4.78 4.69
CA LEU A 40 8.75 5.04 3.97
C LEU A 40 7.79 5.91 4.81
N TRP A 41 7.76 5.70 6.13
CA TRP A 41 6.96 6.49 7.05
C TRP A 41 7.41 7.96 7.12
N GLN A 42 8.72 8.19 7.07
CA GLN A 42 9.29 9.54 7.17
C GLN A 42 9.12 10.35 5.89
N HIS A 43 9.36 9.72 4.73
CA HIS A 43 9.49 10.43 3.45
C HIS A 43 8.47 10.05 2.38
N GLY A 44 7.80 8.91 2.50
CA GLY A 44 6.91 8.38 1.47
C GLY A 44 5.47 8.23 1.91
N ARG A 45 4.95 9.17 2.71
CA ARG A 45 3.52 9.18 3.06
C ARG A 45 2.69 9.56 1.84
N ALA A 46 1.63 8.81 1.60
CA ALA A 46 0.68 9.02 0.52
C ALA A 46 -0.75 8.73 1.00
N ILE A 47 -1.73 9.07 0.17
CA ILE A 47 -3.14 8.77 0.41
C ILE A 47 -3.67 7.96 -0.77
N CYS A 48 -4.34 6.85 -0.47
CA CYS A 48 -5.11 6.07 -1.43
C CYS A 48 -6.60 6.32 -1.16
N PHE A 49 -7.31 6.96 -2.10
CA PHE A 49 -8.75 7.14 -2.00
C PHE A 49 -9.48 5.92 -2.56
N ALA A 50 -10.59 5.53 -1.93
CA ALA A 50 -11.43 4.43 -2.37
C ALA A 50 -12.89 4.64 -1.93
N ASP A 51 -13.83 3.90 -2.51
CA ASP A 51 -15.23 3.89 -2.05
C ASP A 51 -15.40 3.06 -0.76
N GLY A 52 -14.50 2.10 -0.55
CA GLY A 52 -14.53 1.16 0.57
C GLY A 52 -13.51 0.05 0.37
N TRP A 53 -13.57 -0.99 1.20
CA TRP A 53 -12.72 -2.16 1.09
C TRP A 53 -13.50 -3.45 1.38
N PHE A 54 -12.88 -4.59 1.07
CA PHE A 54 -13.46 -5.91 1.34
C PHE A 54 -12.74 -6.60 2.49
N GLU A 55 -13.51 -7.23 3.36
CA GLU A 55 -13.02 -8.15 4.39
C GLU A 55 -13.78 -9.47 4.32
N TRP A 56 -13.09 -10.57 4.63
CA TRP A 56 -13.68 -11.91 4.60
C TRP A 56 -13.88 -12.42 6.02
N LYS A 57 -15.14 -12.51 6.43
CA LYS A 57 -15.52 -13.15 7.69
C LYS A 57 -15.49 -14.66 7.54
N LYS A 58 -14.86 -15.35 8.48
CA LYS A 58 -14.88 -16.82 8.52
C LYS A 58 -16.17 -17.30 9.20
N GLU A 59 -16.97 -18.06 8.48
CA GLU A 59 -18.22 -18.66 8.96
C GLU A 59 -18.13 -20.17 8.78
N GLY A 60 -17.66 -20.87 9.83
CA GLY A 60 -17.29 -22.29 9.73
C GLY A 60 -16.18 -22.50 8.71
N ASP A 61 -16.45 -23.32 7.68
CA ASP A 61 -15.51 -23.60 6.59
C ASP A 61 -15.64 -22.63 5.40
N LYS A 62 -16.59 -21.70 5.45
CA LYS A 62 -16.83 -20.71 4.39
C LYS A 62 -16.24 -19.35 4.76
N LYS A 63 -15.93 -18.55 3.74
CA LYS A 63 -15.52 -17.16 3.88
C LYS A 63 -16.55 -16.27 3.20
N GLN A 64 -17.27 -15.46 3.97
CA GLN A 64 -18.23 -14.50 3.46
C GLN A 64 -17.53 -13.16 3.21
N PRO A 65 -17.49 -12.65 1.97
CA PRO A 65 -17.01 -11.29 1.71
C PRO A 65 -18.02 -10.26 2.20
N TYR A 66 -17.51 -9.20 2.83
CA TYR A 66 -18.25 -8.01 3.22
C TYR A 66 -17.60 -6.79 2.59
N PHE A 67 -18.41 -5.90 2.02
CA PHE A 67 -17.98 -4.59 1.57
C PHE A 67 -18.18 -3.58 2.70
N ILE A 68 -17.12 -2.91 3.11
CA ILE A 68 -17.11 -1.92 4.18
C ILE A 68 -16.87 -0.55 3.56
N TYR A 69 -17.76 0.39 3.85
CA TYR A 69 -17.76 1.75 3.32
C TYR A 69 -18.26 2.73 4.39
N ARG A 70 -18.09 4.03 4.17
CA ARG A 70 -18.58 5.05 5.10
C ARG A 70 -20.11 5.13 5.05
N ALA A 71 -20.75 5.17 6.21
CA ALA A 71 -22.21 5.24 6.31
C ALA A 71 -22.82 6.52 5.69
N ASP A 72 -22.02 7.57 5.54
CA ASP A 72 -22.41 8.84 4.89
C ASP A 72 -22.25 8.81 3.35
N GLY A 73 -21.81 7.70 2.77
CA GLY A 73 -21.63 7.54 1.33
C GLY A 73 -20.43 8.28 0.73
N GLN A 74 -19.59 8.90 1.55
CA GLN A 74 -18.38 9.57 1.08
C GLN A 74 -17.22 8.59 0.88
N ALA A 75 -16.22 8.98 0.08
CA ALA A 75 -14.99 8.22 -0.10
C ALA A 75 -14.19 8.08 1.20
N VAL A 76 -13.45 6.98 1.31
CA VAL A 76 -12.42 6.75 2.33
C VAL A 76 -11.06 7.20 1.82
N PHE A 77 -10.27 7.80 2.71
CA PHE A 77 -8.87 8.13 2.46
C PHE A 77 -8.00 7.22 3.32
N ILE A 78 -7.34 6.27 2.68
CA ILE A 78 -6.52 5.26 3.33
C ILE A 78 -5.09 5.75 3.37
N ALA A 79 -4.48 5.72 4.56
CA ALA A 79 -3.09 6.08 4.72
C ALA A 79 -2.17 5.06 4.03
N ALA A 80 -1.16 5.55 3.33
CA ALA A 80 -0.21 4.74 2.61
C ALA A 80 1.22 5.21 2.88
N ILE A 81 2.16 4.26 2.85
CA ILE A 81 3.60 4.53 2.90
C ILE A 81 4.26 3.80 1.74
N GLY A 82 5.16 4.46 1.02
CA GLY A 82 5.79 3.85 -0.15
C GLY A 82 7.17 4.42 -0.47
N SER A 83 7.82 3.81 -1.45
CA SER A 83 9.14 4.22 -1.92
C SER A 83 9.03 5.40 -2.87
N THR A 84 9.53 6.56 -2.46
CA THR A 84 9.65 7.74 -3.31
C THR A 84 10.89 7.67 -4.22
N PRO A 85 10.88 8.31 -5.41
CA PRO A 85 9.79 9.08 -6.01
C PRO A 85 8.64 8.17 -6.47
N PHE A 86 7.39 8.66 -6.49
CA PHE A 86 6.23 7.87 -6.96
C PHE A 86 6.01 7.92 -8.48
N GLU A 87 6.82 8.71 -9.18
CA GLU A 87 6.68 8.99 -10.62
C GLU A 87 6.81 7.73 -11.48
N ARG A 88 5.95 7.56 -12.47
CA ARG A 88 6.10 6.51 -13.47
C ARG A 88 7.48 6.64 -14.13
N GLY A 89 8.37 5.67 -13.90
CA GLY A 89 9.61 5.58 -14.67
C GLY A 89 9.25 5.45 -16.14
N ASP A 90 9.59 6.47 -16.93
CA ASP A 90 9.38 6.47 -18.37
C ASP A 90 9.89 5.17 -19.00
N GLU A 91 9.12 4.64 -19.94
CA GLU A 91 9.48 3.51 -20.80
C GLU A 91 10.67 3.89 -21.70
N ALA A 92 11.88 3.84 -21.15
CA ALA A 92 13.12 3.99 -21.90
C ALA A 92 14.15 2.96 -21.44
N GLY A 93 14.12 1.79 -22.09
CA GLY A 93 15.27 0.91 -22.32
C GLY A 93 16.07 0.44 -21.10
N ARG A 94 15.63 -0.64 -20.45
CA ARG A 94 16.55 -1.52 -19.69
C ARG A 94 16.23 -3.00 -19.91
N SER A 95 16.84 -3.54 -20.96
CA SER A 95 17.24 -4.95 -21.01
C SER A 95 18.17 -5.27 -19.83
N PHE A 96 18.11 -6.53 -19.41
CA PHE A 96 19.03 -7.23 -18.51
C PHE A 96 18.83 -7.07 -16.99
N CYS A 97 18.25 -8.12 -16.38
CA CYS A 97 18.39 -8.58 -15.00
C CYS A 97 18.76 -7.53 -13.94
N LYS A 98 17.75 -6.81 -13.43
CA LYS A 98 17.63 -6.51 -11.99
C LYS A 98 16.17 -6.79 -11.59
N PRO A 99 15.90 -7.52 -10.49
CA PRO A 99 14.53 -7.68 -10.02
C PRO A 99 13.95 -6.28 -9.81
N ALA A 100 12.78 -6.04 -10.40
CA ALA A 100 12.16 -4.74 -10.53
C ALA A 100 12.27 -3.93 -9.23
N GLN A 101 13.06 -2.85 -9.27
CA GLN A 101 13.08 -1.81 -8.24
C GLN A 101 11.82 -0.94 -8.40
N GLY A 102 10.67 -1.59 -8.56
CA GLY A 102 9.39 -0.97 -8.84
C GLY A 102 8.96 -0.10 -7.67
N LEU A 103 8.59 1.12 -8.01
CA LEU A 103 8.03 2.11 -7.10
C LEU A 103 6.79 1.51 -6.45
N SER A 104 6.87 1.35 -5.14
CA SER A 104 6.01 0.46 -4.39
C SER A 104 5.35 1.23 -3.25
N VAL A 105 4.04 1.07 -3.13
CA VAL A 105 3.25 1.58 -2.01
C VAL A 105 2.74 0.40 -1.20
N THR A 106 2.98 0.44 0.10
CA THR A 106 2.30 -0.37 1.10
C THR A 106 1.19 0.47 1.71
N VAL A 107 -0.03 -0.06 1.72
CA VAL A 107 -1.14 0.59 2.42
C VAL A 107 -0.91 0.40 3.91
N ALA A 108 -0.55 1.47 4.61
CA ALA A 108 -0.45 1.46 6.05
C ALA A 108 -1.86 1.66 6.60
N MET A 109 -2.59 0.54 6.68
CA MET A 109 -3.89 0.32 7.34
C MET A 109 -4.94 -0.24 6.37
N ALA A 110 -4.84 -1.53 6.06
CA ALA A 110 -6.07 -2.31 6.08
C ALA A 110 -6.57 -2.25 7.52
N VAL A 111 -7.57 -1.42 7.78
CA VAL A 111 -8.37 -1.49 9.00
C VAL A 111 -8.99 -2.89 8.95
N ARG A 112 -8.34 -3.87 9.59
CA ARG A 112 -8.99 -5.16 9.83
C ARG A 112 -10.21 -4.84 10.66
N ALA A 113 -11.36 -4.78 10.00
CA ALA A 113 -12.60 -4.94 10.71
C ALA A 113 -12.53 -6.37 11.27
N ASN A 114 -12.49 -6.51 12.59
CA ASN A 114 -12.60 -7.81 13.24
C ASN A 114 -14.05 -8.31 13.04
N LEU A 115 -14.36 -8.76 11.82
CA LEU A 115 -15.66 -9.32 11.41
C LEU A 115 -15.83 -10.77 11.85
#